data_AF-A0A7C1JE58-F1
#
_entry.id   AF-A0A7C1JE58-F1
#
_cell.length_a   1.000
_cell.length_b   1.000
_cell.length_c   1.000
_cell.angle_alpha   90.00
_cell.angle_beta   90.00
_cell.angle_gamma   90.00
#
_symmetry.space_group_name_H-M   'P 1'
#
loop_
_entity.id
_entity.type
_entity.pdbx_description
1 polymer ?
#
loop_
_entity_poly.entity_id
_entity_poly.type
_entity_poly.pdbx_seq_one_letter_code
_entity_poly.pdbx_strand_id
1 'polypeptide(L)'
;ICDNARFHYCRKVQEYLARWGHRIVIHFLPTYVPETNPIERVWWHLHEEITRNHRCKTIEELLQLTFDWFGYKNTFAIESSLYPQVMAT
;
A
#
# COMPACT_ATOMS: atom_id res chain seq x y z
N ILE A 1 4.03 5.83 5.96
CA ILE A 1 4.47 4.83 6.96
C ILE A 1 5.15 3.71 6.17
N CYS A 2 6.37 3.33 6.54
CA CYS A 2 7.11 2.26 5.87
C CYS A 2 7.78 1.36 6.92
N ASP A 3 7.98 0.10 6.55
CA ASP A 3 8.89 -0.77 7.29
C ASP A 3 10.36 -0.43 6.96
N ASN A 4 11.30 -1.23 7.45
CA ASN A 4 12.73 -1.04 7.22
C ASN A 4 13.26 -1.86 6.02
N ALA A 5 12.41 -2.24 5.06
CA ALA A 5 12.87 -2.99 3.90
C ALA A 5 13.98 -2.24 3.15
N ARG A 6 15.04 -2.96 2.76
CA ARG A 6 16.29 -2.37 2.23
C ARG A 6 16.06 -1.47 1.01
N PHE A 7 15.04 -1.76 0.20
CA PHE A 7 14.74 -0.96 -0.99
C PHE A 7 14.17 0.43 -0.66
N HIS A 8 13.63 0.67 0.54
CA HIS A 8 13.24 2.02 0.98
C HIS A 8 14.44 2.97 1.13
N TYR A 9 15.65 2.42 1.27
CA TYR A 9 16.90 3.19 1.39
C TYR A 9 17.69 3.27 0.08
N CYS A 10 17.18 2.72 -1.02
CA CYS A 10 17.91 2.73 -2.27
C CYS A 10 18.11 4.15 -2.82
N ARG A 11 19.16 4.33 -3.62
CA ARG A 11 19.56 5.64 -4.16
C ARG A 11 18.41 6.38 -4.84
N LYS A 12 17.60 5.68 -5.64
CA LYS A 12 16.45 6.28 -6.35
C LYS A 12 15.40 6.86 -5.41
N VAL A 13 15.12 6.18 -4.29
CA VAL A 13 14.18 6.69 -3.28
C VAL A 13 14.75 7.92 -2.59
N GLN A 14 16.03 7.88 -2.22
CA GLN A 14 16.71 9.03 -1.60
C GLN A 14 16.75 10.26 -2.52
N GLU A 15 17.07 10.07 -3.81
CA GLU A 15 17.03 11.13 -4.84
C GLU A 15 15.62 11.73 -4.98
N TYR A 16 14.58 10.89 -4.99
CA TYR A 16 13.20 11.36 -5.06
C TYR A 16 12.81 12.18 -3.83
N LEU A 17 13.15 11.70 -2.62
CA LEU A 17 12.86 12.41 -1.37
C LEU A 17 13.65 13.70 -1.21
N ALA A 18 14.89 13.76 -1.71
CA ALA A 18 15.65 15.01 -1.76
C ALA A 18 14.96 16.07 -2.62
N ARG A 19 14.31 15.66 -3.72
CA ARG A 19 13.57 16.55 -4.62
C ARG A 19 12.17 16.92 -4.11
N TRP A 20 11.47 15.96 -3.50
CA TRP A 20 10.03 16.07 -3.20
C TRP A 20 9.67 15.89 -1.72
N GLY A 21 10.64 15.85 -0.81
CA GLY A 21 10.43 15.63 0.62
C GLY A 21 9.56 16.70 1.31
N HIS A 22 9.37 17.86 0.68
CA HIS A 22 8.41 18.88 1.13
C HIS A 22 6.94 18.47 0.94
N ARG A 23 6.65 17.45 0.10
CA ARG A 23 5.30 16.92 -0.16
C ARG A 23 5.01 15.63 0.58
N ILE A 24 6.05 14.85 0.88
CA ILE A 24 5.93 13.49 1.42
C ILE A 24 6.91 13.32 2.56
N VAL A 25 6.38 13.05 3.75
CA VAL A 25 7.15 12.67 4.93
C VAL A 25 7.05 11.16 5.12
N ILE A 26 8.18 10.47 5.10
CA ILE A 26 8.23 9.04 5.40
C ILE A 26 8.48 8.83 6.89
N HIS A 27 7.53 8.17 7.53
CA HIS A 27 7.65 7.68 8.90
C HIS A 27 8.00 6.19 8.87
N PHE A 28 9.23 5.87 9.29
CA PHE A 28 9.69 4.49 9.45
C PHE A 28 9.20 3.91 10.77
N LEU A 29 8.70 2.68 10.73
CA LEU A 29 8.31 1.94 11.92
C LEU A 29 9.54 1.35 12.63
N PRO A 30 9.47 1.06 13.94
CA PRO A 30 10.51 0.29 14.63
C PRO A 30 10.72 -1.08 13.98
N THR A 31 11.93 -1.61 14.09
CA THR A 31 12.28 -2.90 13.48
C THR A 31 11.55 -4.06 14.16
N TYR A 32 11.07 -5.02 13.36
CA TYR A 32 10.36 -6.23 13.82
C TYR A 32 9.02 -5.97 14.52
N VAL A 33 8.31 -4.89 14.15
CA VAL A 33 6.99 -4.55 14.71
C VAL A 33 5.91 -4.53 13.61
N PRO A 34 5.72 -5.64 12.87
CA PRO A 34 4.80 -5.68 11.71
C PRO A 34 3.36 -5.32 12.09
N GLU A 35 2.90 -5.64 13.29
CA GLU A 35 1.56 -5.34 13.79
C GLU A 35 1.23 -3.83 13.83
N THR A 36 2.26 -2.98 13.81
CA THR A 36 2.08 -1.51 13.74
C THR A 36 1.96 -0.98 12.32
N ASN A 37 2.21 -1.81 11.31
CA ASN A 37 2.09 -1.42 9.92
C ASN A 37 0.64 -1.59 9.44
N PRO A 38 -0.11 -0.50 9.16
CA PRO A 38 -1.53 -0.60 8.83
C PRO A 38 -1.83 -1.44 7.58
N ILE A 39 -0.87 -1.56 6.66
CA ILE A 39 -1.03 -2.36 5.43
C ILE A 39 -1.15 -3.86 5.73
N GLU A 40 -0.57 -4.34 6.84
CA GLU A 40 -0.62 -5.75 7.23
C GLU A 40 -2.06 -6.18 7.51
N ARG A 41 -2.91 -5.29 8.05
CA ARG A 41 -4.34 -5.56 8.22
C ARG A 41 -5.06 -5.70 6.89
N VAL A 42 -4.70 -4.89 5.90
CA VAL A 42 -5.26 -4.98 4.53
C VAL A 42 -4.87 -6.33 3.93
N TRP A 43 -3.59 -6.70 4.02
CA TRP A 43 -3.08 -7.97 3.52
C TRP A 43 -3.73 -9.16 4.22
N TRP A 44 -3.92 -9.10 5.53
CA TRP A 44 -4.58 -10.18 6.26
C TRP A 44 -6.00 -10.43 5.74
N HIS A 45 -6.81 -9.38 5.55
CA HIS A 45 -8.15 -9.52 4.98
C HIS A 45 -8.12 -10.03 3.53
N LEU A 46 -7.20 -9.52 2.70
CA LEU A 46 -7.03 -9.99 1.33
C LEU A 46 -6.65 -11.49 1.29
N HIS A 47 -5.86 -11.95 2.26
CA HIS A 47 -5.50 -13.36 2.40
C HIS A 47 -6.68 -14.24 2.83
N GLU A 48 -7.45 -13.83 3.83
CA GLU A 48 -8.65 -14.59 4.27
C GLU A 48 -9.69 -14.70 3.14
N GLU A 49 -9.95 -13.61 2.42
CA GLU A 49 -11.07 -13.53 1.49
C GLU A 49 -10.73 -14.01 0.08
N ILE A 50 -9.49 -13.77 -0.38
CA ILE A 50 -9.12 -13.95 -1.78
C ILE A 50 -7.96 -14.94 -1.92
N THR A 51 -6.78 -14.60 -1.41
CA THR A 51 -5.56 -15.24 -1.90
C THR A 51 -5.20 -16.58 -1.24
N ARG A 52 -5.76 -16.95 -0.08
CA ARG A 52 -5.47 -18.28 0.51
C ARG A 52 -6.15 -19.44 -0.20
N ASN A 53 -7.33 -19.23 -0.80
CA ASN A 53 -8.18 -20.31 -1.29
C ASN A 53 -8.73 -20.09 -2.71
N HIS A 54 -8.20 -19.13 -3.47
CA HIS A 54 -8.63 -18.93 -4.85
C HIS A 54 -8.36 -20.17 -5.72
N ARG A 55 -9.06 -20.24 -6.85
CA ARG A 55 -8.89 -21.28 -7.90
C ARG A 55 -8.46 -20.71 -9.24
N CYS A 56 -8.09 -19.43 -9.27
CA CYS A 56 -7.56 -18.75 -10.46
C CYS A 56 -6.39 -19.54 -11.06
N LYS A 57 -6.40 -19.69 -12.38
CA LYS A 57 -5.39 -20.41 -13.15
C LYS A 57 -4.28 -19.49 -13.63
N THR A 58 -4.56 -18.18 -13.71
CA THR A 58 -3.58 -17.17 -14.10
C THR A 58 -3.50 -16.05 -13.07
N ILE A 59 -2.41 -15.29 -13.13
CA ILE A 59 -2.23 -14.12 -12.27
C ILE A 59 -3.23 -13.02 -12.61
N GLU A 60 -3.62 -12.88 -13.87
CA GLU A 60 -4.62 -11.91 -14.33
C GLU A 60 -5.98 -12.17 -13.71
N GLU A 61 -6.40 -13.44 -13.64
CA GLU A 61 -7.64 -13.85 -12.97
C GLU A 61 -7.61 -13.53 -11.46
N LEU A 62 -6.47 -13.76 -10.79
CA LEU A 62 -6.31 -13.44 -9.37
C LEU A 62 -6.29 -11.92 -9.12
N LEU A 63 -5.65 -11.16 -10.01
CA LEU A 63 -5.61 -9.71 -9.95
C LEU A 63 -7.00 -9.11 -10.15
N GLN A 64 -7.77 -9.60 -11.13
CA GLN A 64 -9.14 -9.14 -11.34
C GLN A 64 -9.99 -9.35 -10.09
N LEU A 65 -9.94 -10.56 -9.51
CA LEU A 65 -10.66 -10.88 -8.28
C LEU A 65 -10.22 -9.99 -7.11
N THR A 66 -8.93 -9.69 -7.01
CA THR A 66 -8.38 -8.79 -5.99
C THR A 66 -8.87 -7.35 -6.16
N PHE A 67 -8.90 -6.83 -7.39
CA PHE A 67 -9.39 -5.48 -7.68
C PHE A 67 -10.91 -5.36 -7.47
N ASP A 68 -11.67 -6.37 -7.84
CA ASP A 68 -13.11 -6.43 -7.58
C ASP A 68 -13.38 -6.43 -6.06
N TRP A 69 -12.59 -7.19 -5.29
CA TRP A 69 -12.66 -7.19 -3.83
C TRP A 69 -12.36 -5.81 -3.22
N PHE A 70 -11.32 -5.12 -3.71
CA PHE A 70 -11.01 -3.74 -3.27
C PHE A 70 -12.14 -2.77 -3.59
N GLY A 71 -12.74 -2.88 -4.78
CA GLY A 71 -13.85 -2.01 -5.21
C GLY A 71 -15.14 -2.26 -4.41
N TYR A 72 -15.49 -3.52 -4.17
CA TYR A 72 -16.69 -3.90 -3.43
C TYR A 72 -16.60 -3.59 -1.93
N LYS A 73 -15.49 -3.97 -1.28
CA LYS A 73 -15.40 -3.87 0.17
C LYS A 73 -15.18 -2.46 0.67
N ASN A 74 -14.61 -1.56 -0.15
CA ASN A 74 -14.27 -0.16 0.15
C ASN A 74 -13.97 0.09 1.65
N THR A 75 -13.25 -0.85 2.28
CA THR A 75 -13.20 -0.98 3.75
C THR A 75 -12.28 0.07 4.37
N PHE A 76 -11.49 0.71 3.52
CA PHE A 76 -10.53 1.74 3.86
C PHE A 76 -10.89 2.95 3.02
N ALA A 77 -11.94 3.67 3.42
CA ALA A 77 -12.25 4.96 2.84
C ALA A 77 -10.99 5.84 2.98
N ILE A 78 -10.33 6.11 1.85
CA ILE A 78 -9.21 7.02 1.83
C ILE A 78 -9.82 8.40 1.99
N GLU A 79 -9.53 9.05 3.12
CA GLU A 79 -9.95 10.42 3.32
C GLU A 79 -9.16 11.33 2.37
N SER A 80 -9.72 11.51 1.18
CA SER A 80 -9.17 12.34 0.10
C SER A 80 -9.30 13.83 0.39
N SER A 81 -10.09 14.23 1.39
CA SER A 81 -10.25 15.62 1.82
C SER A 81 -8.93 16.24 2.31
N LEU A 82 -8.01 15.41 2.82
CA LEU A 82 -6.69 15.82 3.33
C LEU A 82 -5.66 16.07 2.23
N TYR A 83 -5.92 15.59 1.01
CA TYR A 83 -5.04 15.77 -0.13
C TYR A 83 -5.75 16.71 -1.11
N PRO A 84 -5.36 18.00 -1.19
CA PRO A 84 -5.89 18.88 -2.22
C PRO A 84 -5.71 18.19 -3.57
N GLN A 85 -6.78 18.08 -4.33
CA GLN A 85 -6.75 17.58 -5.71
C GLN A 85 -5.67 18.39 -6.44
N VAL A 86 -4.52 17.79 -6.69
CA VAL A 86 -3.49 18.43 -7.49
C VAL A 86 -4.05 18.41 -8.90
N MET A 87 -4.68 19.52 -9.29
CA MET A 87 -5.06 19.82 -10.66
C MET A 87 -3.84 19.54 -11.54
N ALA A 88 -3.92 18.50 -12.37
CA ALA A 88 -2.94 18.26 -13.41
C ALA A 88 -2.97 19.47 -14.35
N THR A 89 -1.89 20.26 -14.34
CA THR A 89 -1.56 21.21 -15.42
C THR A 89 -0.95 20.47 -16.60
#